data_AF-A0A2E5JUA5-F1
#
_entry.id   AF-A0A2E5JUA5-F1
#
_cell.length_a   1.000
_cell.length_b   1.000
_cell.length_c   1.000
_cell.angle_alpha   90.00
_cell.angle_beta   90.00
_cell.angle_gamma   90.00
#
_symmetry.space_group_name_H-M   'P 1'
#
loop_
_entity.id
_entity.type
_entity.pdbx_description
1 polymer ?
#
loop_
_entity_poly.entity_id
_entity_poly.type
_entity_poly.pdbx_seq_one_letter_code
_entity_poly.pdbx_strand_id
1 'polypeptide(L)' 'MSEVRAMEGETFDSLLRRFNKRVQQDGVLSEARRRAHYEPPSVVRKKKEAAKKRKSRRTNLGKITSRR' A
#
# COMPACT_ATOMS: atom_id res chain seq x y z
N MET A 1 -1.10 12.54 -6.15
CA MET A 1 -1.41 13.43 -5.02
C MET A 1 -2.76 13.02 -4.49
N SER A 2 -2.82 12.69 -3.21
CA SER A 2 -4.01 12.20 -2.52
C SER A 2 -4.76 13.37 -1.88
N GLU A 3 -5.66 14.02 -2.62
CA GLU A 3 -6.57 15.04 -2.08
C GLU A 3 -7.81 14.33 -1.48
N VAL A 4 -8.14 14.66 -0.23
CA VAL A 4 -9.36 14.20 0.45
C VAL A 4 -10.06 15.43 1.01
N ARG A 5 -11.29 15.69 0.54
CA ARG A 5 -12.12 16.80 1.03
C ARG A 5 -13.03 16.32 2.16
N ALA A 6 -13.21 17.19 3.15
CA ALA A 6 -14.18 16.97 4.21
C ALA A 6 -15.60 17.04 3.64
N MET A 7 -16.46 16.13 4.10
CA MET A 7 -17.89 16.17 3.81
C MET A 7 -18.63 16.82 4.99
N GLU A 8 -19.75 17.49 4.71
CA GLU A 8 -20.60 18.04 5.77
C GLU A 8 -21.15 16.91 6.66
N GLY A 9 -20.96 17.05 7.97
CA GLY A 9 -21.37 16.06 8.97
C GLY A 9 -20.36 14.95 9.27
N GLU A 10 -19.15 14.99 8.69
CA GLU A 10 -18.13 13.99 8.99
C GLU A 10 -17.32 14.32 10.25
N THR A 11 -17.03 13.30 11.07
CA THR A 11 -16.11 13.45 12.20
C THR A 11 -14.67 13.49 11.71
N PHE A 12 -13.82 14.26 12.43
CA PHE A 12 -12.39 14.39 12.11
C PHE A 12 -11.68 13.03 11.99
N ASP A 13 -12.02 12.07 12.85
CA ASP A 13 -11.40 10.74 12.83
C ASP A 13 -11.75 9.95 11.56
N SER A 14 -12.98 10.08 11.04
CA SER A 14 -13.38 9.48 9.76
C SER A 14 -12.57 10.06 8.60
N LEU A 15 -12.44 11.38 8.54
CA LEU A 15 -11.61 12.06 7.54
C LEU A 15 -10.17 11.58 7.60
N LEU A 16 -9.56 11.55 8.80
CA LEU A 16 -8.18 11.11 9.00
C LEU A 16 -7.97 9.66 8.56
N ARG A 17 -8.93 8.78 8.86
CA ARG A 17 -8.90 7.38 8.42
C ARG A 17 -8.96 7.26 6.90
N ARG A 18 -9.83 8.03 6.22
CA ARG A 18 -9.92 8.05 4.75
C ARG A 18 -8.64 8.60 4.12
N PHE A 19 -8.10 9.68 4.67
CA PHE A 19 -6.83 10.26 4.24
C PHE A 19 -5.68 9.25 4.38
N ASN A 20 -5.51 8.63 5.54
CA ASN A 20 -4.48 7.63 5.78
C ASN A 20 -4.61 6.44 4.82
N LYS A 21 -5.83 5.96 4.58
CA LYS A 21 -6.08 4.90 3.59
C LYS A 21 -5.69 5.34 2.18
N ARG A 22 -6.01 6.58 1.78
CA ARG A 22 -5.67 7.11 0.47
C ARG A 22 -4.15 7.29 0.28
N VAL A 23 -3.44 7.81 1.29
CA VAL A 23 -1.98 7.95 1.29
C VAL A 23 -1.29 6.59 1.18
N GLN A 24 -1.80 5.58 1.91
CA GLN A 24 -1.29 4.21 1.82
C GLN A 24 -1.54 3.60 0.44
N GLN A 25 -2.70 3.86 -0.17
CA GLN A 25 -3.07 3.35 -1.48
C GLN A 25 -2.27 4.00 -2.62
N ASP A 26 -2.05 5.31 -2.54
CA ASP A 26 -1.20 6.04 -3.49
C ASP A 26 0.28 5.65 -3.36
N GLY A 27 0.67 5.01 -2.24
CA GLY A 27 2.00 4.43 -2.09
C GLY A 27 3.12 5.47 -1.98
N VAL A 28 2.79 6.75 -1.78
CA VAL A 28 3.73 7.89 -1.77
C VAL A 28 4.90 7.67 -0.80
N LEU A 29 4.61 7.15 0.40
CA LEU A 29 5.65 6.84 1.39
C LEU A 29 6.57 5.67 1.00
N SER A 30 6.07 4.74 0.18
CA SER A 30 6.85 3.62 -0.31
C SER A 30 7.72 4.03 -1.51
N GLU A 31 7.21 4.94 -2.33
CA GLU A 31 7.93 5.54 -3.45
C GLU A 31 9.06 6.45 -2.97
N ALA A 32 8.78 7.31 -1.97
CA ALA A 32 9.78 8.16 -1.35
C ALA A 32 10.95 7.34 -0.78
N ARG A 33 10.67 6.26 -0.04
CA ARG A 33 11.70 5.35 0.47
C ARG A 33 12.49 4.64 -0.63
N ARG A 34 11.86 4.27 -1.74
CA ARG A 34 12.53 3.62 -2.88
C ARG A 34 13.42 4.59 -3.66
N ARG A 35 13.10 5.89 -3.66
CA ARG A 35 13.85 6.94 -4.37
C ARG A 35 14.93 7.62 -3.51
N ALA A 36 14.92 7.40 -2.19
CA ALA A 36 15.88 8.01 -1.28
C ALA A 36 17.34 7.64 -1.60
N HIS A 37 17.59 6.43 -2.12
CA HIS A 37 18.91 5.97 -2.51
C HIS A 37 18.86 5.21 -3.85
N TYR A 38 19.95 5.30 -4.62
CA TYR A 38 20.09 4.51 -5.84
C TYR A 38 20.18 3.01 -5.50
N GLU A 39 19.33 2.20 -6.11
CA GLU A 39 19.42 0.75 -6.04
C GLU A 39 19.80 0.19 -7.42
N PRO A 40 20.79 -0.71 -7.50
CA PRO A 40 21.12 -1.38 -8.74
C PRO A 40 19.90 -2.09 -9.36
N PRO A 41 19.78 -2.14 -10.70
CA PRO A 41 18.63 -2.75 -11.38
C PRO A 41 18.33 -4.20 -10.95
N SER A 42 19.36 -4.97 -10.62
CA SER A 42 19.25 -6.35 -10.13
C SER A 42 18.53 -6.43 -8.78
N VAL A 43 18.83 -5.53 -7.85
CA VAL A 43 18.21 -5.45 -6.52
C VAL A 43 16.73 -5.04 -6.64
N VAL A 44 16.44 -4.07 -7.51
CA VAL A 44 15.07 -3.63 -7.80
C VAL A 44 14.23 -4.78 -8.37
N ARG A 45 14.76 -5.56 -9.31
CA ARG A 45 14.09 -6.76 -9.86
C ARG A 45 13.81 -7.80 -8.76
N LYS A 46 14.82 -8.12 -7.95
CA LYS A 46 14.69 -9.09 -6.84
C LYS A 46 13.63 -8.64 -5.80
N LYS A 47 13.61 -7.36 -5.44
CA LYS A 47 12.59 -6.81 -4.51
C LYS A 47 11.17 -6.84 -5.10
N LYS A 48 11.01 -6.52 -6.39
CA LYS A 48 9.71 -6.61 -7.08
C LYS A 48 9.14 -8.03 -7.08
N GLU A 49 9.98 -9.02 -7.39
CA GLU A 49 9.57 -10.43 -7.40
C GLU A 49 9.18 -10.93 -6.00
N ALA A 50 9.99 -10.60 -4.98
CA ALA A 50 9.68 -10.94 -3.59
C ALA A 50 8.35 -10.34 -3.13
N ALA A 51 8.07 -9.07 -3.49
CA ALA A 51 6.80 -8.42 -3.18
C ALA A 51 5.61 -9.11 -3.87
N LYS A 52 5.75 -9.48 -5.15
CA LYS A 52 4.72 -10.21 -5.91
C LYS A 52 4.42 -11.57 -5.28
N LYS A 53 5.46 -12.33 -4.91
CA LYS A 53 5.33 -13.65 -4.24
C LYS A 53 4.68 -13.55 -2.87
N ARG A 54 4.98 -12.51 -2.08
CA ARG A 54 4.32 -12.26 -0.79
C ARG A 54 2.84 -11.95 -0.97
N LYS A 55 2.48 -11.13 -1.97
CA LYS A 55 1.08 -10.78 -2.26
C LYS A 55 0.28 -12.01 -2.70
N SER A 56 0.81 -12.83 -3.61
CA SER A 56 0.12 -14.05 -4.07
C SER A 56 -0.06 -15.10 -2.97
N ARG A 57 0.93 -15.25 -2.08
CA ARG A 57 0.80 -16.15 -0.93
C ARG A 57 -0.30 -15.71 0.04
N ARG A 58 -0.42 -14.41 0.30
CA ARG A 58 -1.49 -13.85 1.16
C ARG A 58 -2.88 -14.09 0.55
N THR A 59 -3.05 -13.89 -0.75
CA THR A 59 -4.34 -14.15 -1.43
C THR A 59 -4.72 -15.62 -1.42
N ASN A 60 -3.75 -16.53 -1.53
CA ASN A 60 -4.02 -17.96 -1.51
C ASN A 60 -4.34 -18.48 -0.10
N LEU A 61 -3.66 -18.00 0.95
CA LEU A 61 -3.98 -18.36 2.33
C LEU A 61 -5.41 -17.95 2.71
N GLY A 62 -5.84 -16.73 2.36
CA GLY A 62 -7.20 -16.26 2.65
C GLY A 62 -8.29 -17.09 1.98
N LYS A 63 -8.02 -17.66 0.80
CA LYS A 63 -8.94 -18.57 0.09
C LYS A 63 -9.01 -19.95 0.76
N ILE A 64 -7.92 -20.42 1.34
CA ILE A 64 -7.86 -21.71 2.03
C ILE A 64 -8.60 -21.62 3.37
N THR A 65 -8.42 -20.52 4.10
CA THR A 65 -9.12 -20.29 5.38
C THR A 65 -10.60 -19.96 5.21
N SER A 66 -11.00 -19.36 4.08
CA SER A 66 -12.41 -19.07 3.73
C SER A 66 -13.18 -20.28 3.20
N ARG A 67 -12.51 -21.39 2.89
CA ARG A 67 -13.12 -22.64 2.40
C ARG A 67 -13.33 -23.68 3.52
N ARG A 68 -13.12 -23.29 4.77
CA ARG A 68 -13.46 -24.08 5.97
C ARG A 68 -14.67 -23.50 6.67
#